data_AF-A0A2V6RM19-F1
#
_entry.id   AF-A0A2V6RM19-F1
#
_cell.length_a   1.000
_cell.length_b   1.000
_cell.length_c   1.000
_cell.angle_alpha   90.00
_cell.angle_beta   90.00
_cell.angle_gamma   90.00
#
_symmetry.space_group_name_H-M   'P 1'
#
loop_
_entity.id
_entity.type
_entity.pdbx_description
1 polymer ?
#
loop_
_entity_poly.entity_id
_entity_poly.type
_entity_poly.pdbx_seq_one_letter_code
_entity_poly.pdbx_strand_id
1 'polypeptide(L)'
;ERRAIYGKVLGIGDDGETSNRELHDLWTRFLSAVASFARQNAVANASGSSPGAASQEEIRKAGRDLAANLSRHGYGIAYIAARELQTQIRDMIGLLSDREILSTHGASDLWQVIEQIASKEFGGARNVARYRSLSTSGAIVIAWLATKSDELSRGSLRPVLSVDDIRGHVTRGAEVTAAPSDYDLVKAVEEWLLVTGVSDDTLESRAQPRWRTRPRAHL
;
A
#
# COMPACT_ATOMS: atom_id res chain seq x y z
N GLU A 1 3.40 -5.14 24.29
CA GLU A 1 2.03 -5.05 23.74
C GLU A 1 1.97 -4.56 22.28
N ARG A 2 2.33 -3.31 21.96
CA ARG A 2 2.27 -2.77 20.57
C ARG A 2 3.05 -3.59 19.54
N ARG A 3 4.24 -4.08 19.89
CA ARG A 3 5.05 -4.96 19.03
C ARG A 3 4.31 -6.26 18.68
N ALA A 4 3.61 -6.86 19.63
CA ALA A 4 2.84 -8.08 19.39
C ALA A 4 1.64 -7.83 18.45
N ILE A 5 1.01 -6.65 18.57
CA ILE A 5 -0.05 -6.22 17.66
C ILE A 5 0.50 -6.00 16.24
N TYR A 6 1.66 -5.36 16.10
CA TYR A 6 2.32 -5.21 14.79
C TYR A 6 2.76 -6.56 14.20
N GLY A 7 3.22 -7.51 15.00
CA GLY A 7 3.48 -8.87 14.54
C GLY A 7 2.21 -9.54 14.03
N LYS A 8 1.11 -9.45 14.79
CA LYS A 8 -0.17 -10.07 14.43
C LYS A 8 -0.81 -9.48 13.18
N VAL A 9 -0.73 -8.17 12.98
CA VAL A 9 -1.38 -7.49 11.85
C VAL A 9 -0.47 -7.39 10.63
N LEU A 10 0.77 -6.93 10.84
CA LEU A 10 1.71 -6.55 9.79
C LEU A 10 2.85 -7.55 9.58
N GLY A 11 3.01 -8.52 10.47
CA GLY A 11 4.13 -9.46 10.44
C GLY A 11 5.47 -8.85 10.87
N ILE A 12 5.48 -7.64 11.45
CA ILE A 12 6.70 -6.90 11.81
C ILE A 12 7.12 -7.25 13.25
N GLY A 13 8.40 -7.59 13.45
CA GLY A 13 8.99 -7.81 14.78
C GLY A 13 8.85 -9.24 15.32
N ASP A 14 8.82 -10.22 14.39
CA ASP A 14 8.77 -11.69 14.56
C ASP A 14 9.14 -12.21 15.95
N ASP A 15 8.22 -12.98 16.56
CA ASP A 15 8.47 -13.88 17.71
C ASP A 15 7.32 -14.91 17.94
N GLY A 16 6.45 -15.24 16.96
CA GLY A 16 5.34 -16.19 17.23
C GLY A 16 4.53 -16.71 16.04
N GLU A 17 3.87 -17.86 16.26
CA GLU A 17 3.01 -18.59 15.29
C GLU A 17 1.79 -17.77 14.83
N THR A 18 1.39 -16.75 15.60
CA THR A 18 0.24 -15.88 15.30
C THR A 18 0.61 -14.63 14.46
N SER A 19 1.86 -14.55 13.97
CA SER A 19 2.34 -13.42 13.17
C SER A 19 1.85 -13.50 11.72
N ASN A 20 1.46 -12.36 11.14
CA ASN A 20 0.98 -12.31 9.74
C ASN A 20 2.15 -12.34 8.74
N ARG A 21 2.73 -13.54 8.56
CA ARG A 21 3.89 -13.76 7.68
C ARG A 21 3.57 -13.62 6.19
N GLU A 22 2.29 -13.74 5.82
CA GLU A 22 1.84 -13.71 4.43
C GLU A 22 1.65 -12.30 3.90
N LEU A 23 1.46 -11.30 4.77
CA LEU A 23 1.09 -9.95 4.35
C LEU A 23 2.06 -9.37 3.33
N HIS A 24 3.36 -9.49 3.57
CA HIS A 24 4.37 -8.89 2.70
C HIS A 24 4.34 -9.49 1.28
N ASP A 25 4.15 -10.80 1.17
CA ASP A 25 4.06 -11.50 -0.12
C ASP A 25 2.75 -11.14 -0.83
N LEU A 26 1.61 -11.12 -0.13
CA LEU A 26 0.32 -10.70 -0.69
C LEU A 26 0.32 -9.23 -1.14
N TRP A 27 0.90 -8.36 -0.32
CA TRP A 27 1.07 -6.94 -0.63
C TRP A 27 1.88 -6.76 -1.91
N THR A 28 3.04 -7.41 -2.00
CA THR A 28 3.92 -7.30 -3.17
C THR A 28 3.26 -7.86 -4.42
N ARG A 29 2.55 -8.99 -4.33
CA ARG A 29 1.79 -9.58 -5.46
C ARG A 29 0.74 -8.63 -6.00
N PHE A 30 -0.02 -7.98 -5.10
CA PHE A 30 -1.03 -7.02 -5.49
C PHE A 30 -0.42 -5.81 -6.19
N LEU A 31 0.63 -5.22 -5.62
CA LEU A 31 1.34 -4.09 -6.23
C LEU A 31 1.90 -4.46 -7.61
N SER A 32 2.53 -5.63 -7.75
CA SER A 32 3.04 -6.12 -9.03
C SER A 32 1.92 -6.29 -10.07
N ALA A 33 0.77 -6.84 -9.69
CA ALA A 33 -0.36 -7.05 -10.61
C ALA A 33 -0.92 -5.72 -11.12
N VAL A 34 -1.08 -4.73 -10.24
CA VAL A 34 -1.54 -3.37 -10.62
C VAL A 34 -0.52 -2.69 -11.53
N ALA A 35 0.78 -2.78 -11.22
CA ALA A 35 1.83 -2.19 -12.03
C ALA A 35 1.93 -2.83 -13.43
N SER A 36 1.86 -4.17 -13.53
CA SER A 36 1.87 -4.87 -14.82
C SER A 36 0.63 -4.49 -15.65
N PHE A 37 -0.55 -4.39 -15.04
CA PHE A 37 -1.75 -3.91 -15.72
C PHE A 37 -1.61 -2.49 -16.26
N ALA A 38 -1.07 -1.55 -15.46
CA ALA A 38 -0.87 -0.17 -15.88
C ALA A 38 0.06 -0.09 -17.10
N ARG A 39 1.16 -0.86 -17.10
CA ARG A 39 2.08 -0.98 -18.25
C ARG A 39 1.39 -1.56 -19.49
N GLN A 40 0.70 -2.69 -19.34
CA GLN A 40 0.00 -3.33 -20.45
C GLN A 40 -1.06 -2.41 -21.05
N ASN A 41 -1.79 -1.66 -20.21
CA ASN A 41 -2.76 -0.66 -20.66
C ASN A 41 -2.10 0.48 -21.43
N ALA A 42 -0.94 0.98 -20.99
CA ALA A 42 -0.19 1.99 -21.73
C ALA A 42 0.24 1.52 -23.12
N VAL A 43 0.70 0.27 -23.25
CA VAL A 43 1.07 -0.36 -24.53
C VAL A 43 -0.16 -0.60 -25.42
N ALA A 44 -1.25 -1.10 -24.83
CA ALA A 44 -2.50 -1.33 -25.55
C ALA A 44 -3.07 -0.02 -26.11
N ASN A 45 -2.99 1.08 -25.35
CA ASN A 45 -3.40 2.41 -25.79
C ASN A 45 -2.59 2.89 -27.00
N ALA A 46 -1.27 2.70 -26.98
CA ALA A 46 -0.40 3.06 -28.11
C ALA A 46 -0.70 2.24 -29.37
N SER A 47 -1.25 1.03 -29.21
CA SER A 47 -1.52 0.08 -30.30
C SER A 47 -2.99 0.03 -30.74
N GLY A 48 -3.90 0.76 -30.06
CA GLY A 48 -5.34 0.72 -30.31
C GLY A 48 -6.05 -0.56 -29.84
N SER A 49 -5.41 -1.36 -28.98
CA SER A 49 -5.95 -2.63 -28.48
C SER A 49 -6.65 -2.45 -27.12
N SER A 50 -7.57 -3.37 -26.78
CA SER A 50 -8.14 -3.42 -25.43
C SER A 50 -7.21 -4.16 -24.46
N PRO A 51 -7.06 -3.71 -23.20
CA PRO A 51 -6.30 -4.43 -22.19
C PRO A 51 -6.90 -5.82 -21.91
N GLY A 52 -6.03 -6.82 -21.67
CA GLY A 52 -6.41 -8.22 -21.57
C GLY A 52 -7.26 -8.54 -20.34
N ALA A 53 -8.30 -9.37 -20.53
CA ALA A 53 -9.17 -9.84 -19.45
C ALA A 53 -8.42 -10.69 -18.38
N ALA A 54 -7.32 -11.34 -18.77
CA ALA A 54 -6.48 -12.12 -17.85
C ALA A 54 -5.86 -11.25 -16.74
N SER A 55 -5.34 -10.07 -17.10
CA SER A 55 -4.69 -9.14 -16.18
C SER A 55 -5.68 -8.58 -15.15
N GLN A 56 -6.94 -8.39 -15.54
CA GLN A 56 -8.02 -7.97 -14.63
C GLN A 56 -8.36 -9.05 -13.59
N GLU A 57 -8.35 -10.34 -13.99
CA GLU A 57 -8.62 -11.43 -13.03
C GLU A 57 -7.43 -11.67 -12.08
N GLU A 58 -6.20 -11.43 -12.54
CA GLU A 58 -5.01 -11.45 -11.67
C GLU A 58 -5.10 -10.38 -10.57
N ILE A 59 -5.44 -9.14 -10.93
CA ILE A 59 -5.68 -8.06 -9.95
C ILE A 59 -6.81 -8.43 -9.00
N ARG A 60 -7.93 -8.97 -9.52
CA ARG A 60 -9.05 -9.40 -8.68
C ARG A 60 -8.63 -10.42 -7.64
N LYS A 61 -7.89 -11.44 -8.06
CA LYS A 61 -7.41 -12.50 -7.18
C LYS A 61 -6.43 -11.95 -6.14
N ALA A 62 -5.40 -11.23 -6.57
CA ALA A 62 -4.41 -10.66 -5.65
C ALA A 62 -5.04 -9.67 -4.65
N GLY A 63 -5.97 -8.83 -5.13
CA GLY A 63 -6.72 -7.90 -4.29
C GLY A 63 -7.62 -8.60 -3.28
N ARG A 64 -8.36 -9.63 -3.70
CA ARG A 64 -9.16 -10.47 -2.79
C ARG A 64 -8.31 -11.13 -1.71
N ASP A 65 -7.21 -11.78 -2.09
CA ASP A 65 -6.35 -12.51 -1.16
C ASP A 65 -5.76 -11.56 -0.11
N LEU A 66 -5.30 -10.38 -0.54
CA LEU A 66 -4.79 -9.33 0.36
C LEU A 66 -5.89 -8.77 1.28
N ALA A 67 -7.06 -8.43 0.75
CA ALA A 67 -8.17 -7.90 1.53
C ALA A 67 -8.67 -8.91 2.58
N ALA A 68 -8.74 -10.19 2.22
CA ALA A 68 -9.10 -11.27 3.13
C ALA A 68 -8.06 -11.44 4.25
N ASN A 69 -6.77 -11.35 3.93
CA ASN A 69 -5.69 -11.41 4.92
C ASN A 69 -5.76 -10.21 5.90
N LEU A 70 -5.93 -8.99 5.38
CA LEU A 70 -6.08 -7.79 6.20
C LEU A 70 -7.31 -7.85 7.11
N SER A 71 -8.44 -8.32 6.60
CA SER A 71 -9.68 -8.46 7.38
C SER A 71 -9.54 -9.48 8.50
N ARG A 72 -8.87 -10.61 8.22
CA ARG A 72 -8.63 -11.68 9.22
C ARG A 72 -7.75 -11.19 10.37
N HIS A 73 -6.70 -10.43 10.06
CA HIS A 73 -5.70 -10.02 11.06
C HIS A 73 -6.01 -8.64 11.69
N GLY A 74 -6.83 -7.82 11.05
CA GLY A 74 -7.22 -6.47 11.50
C GLY A 74 -8.43 -6.41 12.43
N TYR A 75 -9.09 -7.53 12.73
CA TYR A 75 -10.26 -7.57 13.62
C TYR A 75 -9.90 -7.69 15.12
N GLY A 76 -10.85 -7.33 15.99
CA GLY A 76 -10.75 -7.53 17.44
C GLY A 76 -9.78 -6.57 18.12
N ILE A 77 -8.83 -7.11 18.89
CA ILE A 77 -7.85 -6.31 19.66
C ILE A 77 -7.00 -5.41 18.74
N ALA A 78 -6.74 -5.85 17.50
CA ALA A 78 -6.03 -5.03 16.51
C ALA A 78 -6.80 -3.75 16.16
N TYR A 79 -8.13 -3.83 16.02
CA TYR A 79 -8.98 -2.68 15.73
C TYR A 79 -9.02 -1.68 16.89
N ILE A 80 -9.16 -2.18 18.12
CA ILE A 80 -9.16 -1.33 19.32
C ILE A 80 -7.82 -0.60 19.45
N ALA A 81 -6.71 -1.34 19.34
CA ALA A 81 -5.37 -0.76 19.39
C ALA A 81 -5.13 0.25 18.26
N ALA A 82 -5.66 -0.01 17.05
CA ALA A 82 -5.56 0.93 15.93
C ALA A 82 -6.28 2.26 16.23
N ARG A 83 -7.44 2.23 16.89
CA ARG A 83 -8.15 3.46 17.29
C ARG A 83 -7.37 4.26 18.33
N GLU A 84 -6.81 3.60 19.34
CA GLU A 84 -5.98 4.25 20.35
C GLU A 84 -4.71 4.86 19.74
N LEU A 85 -4.04 4.12 18.86
CA LEU A 85 -2.89 4.62 18.11
C LEU A 85 -3.27 5.80 17.22
N GLN A 86 -4.43 5.76 16.56
CA GLN A 86 -4.90 6.86 15.73
C GLN A 86 -5.12 8.14 16.56
N THR A 87 -5.68 8.02 17.76
CA THR A 87 -5.83 9.17 18.67
C THR A 87 -4.46 9.74 19.03
N GLN A 88 -3.52 8.91 19.48
CA GLN A 88 -2.17 9.35 19.85
C GLN A 88 -1.42 10.00 18.67
N ILE A 89 -1.52 9.41 17.48
CA ILE A 89 -0.91 9.97 16.27
C ILE A 89 -1.51 11.34 15.95
N ARG A 90 -2.83 11.50 16.08
CA ARG A 90 -3.51 12.78 15.85
C ARG A 90 -3.09 13.85 16.85
N ASP A 91 -2.96 13.48 18.11
CA ASP A 91 -2.49 14.38 19.17
C ASP A 91 -1.04 14.82 18.90
N MET A 92 -0.17 13.88 18.51
CA MET A 92 1.21 14.19 18.13
C MET A 92 1.30 15.08 16.87
N ILE A 93 0.47 14.83 15.86
CA ILE A 93 0.37 15.69 14.67
C ILE A 93 -0.07 17.08 15.09
N GLY A 94 -1.07 17.20 15.97
CA GLY A 94 -1.56 18.48 16.48
C GLY A 94 -0.46 19.26 17.21
N LEU A 95 0.25 18.62 18.13
CA LEU A 95 1.34 19.23 18.91
C LEU A 95 2.49 19.71 18.01
N LEU A 96 2.94 18.87 17.09
CA LEU A 96 4.07 19.19 16.21
C LEU A 96 3.71 20.15 15.06
N SER A 97 2.41 20.29 14.77
CA SER A 97 1.91 21.30 13.82
C SER A 97 1.56 22.62 14.52
N ASP A 98 1.76 22.72 15.84
CA ASP A 98 1.55 23.96 16.58
C ASP A 98 2.47 25.06 16.05
N ARG A 99 1.92 26.26 15.85
CA ARG A 99 2.64 27.41 15.31
C ARG A 99 3.85 27.80 16.15
N GLU A 100 3.76 27.65 17.47
CA GLU A 100 4.89 27.93 18.37
C GLU A 100 6.04 26.96 18.13
N ILE A 101 5.73 25.66 18.04
CA ILE A 101 6.71 24.60 17.74
C ILE A 101 7.32 24.81 16.34
N LEU A 102 6.48 25.04 15.33
CA LEU A 102 6.93 25.33 13.97
C LEU A 102 7.89 26.53 13.93
N SER A 103 7.53 27.63 14.60
CA SER A 103 8.33 28.85 14.62
C SER A 103 9.67 28.69 15.34
N THR A 104 9.71 27.94 16.44
CA THR A 104 10.93 27.66 17.22
C THR A 104 11.95 26.89 16.39
N HIS A 105 11.47 26.03 15.50
CA HIS A 105 12.29 25.26 14.57
C HIS A 105 12.43 25.93 13.19
N GLY A 106 11.80 27.09 12.92
CA GLY A 106 11.82 27.70 11.59
C GLY A 106 11.26 26.78 10.50
N ALA A 107 10.32 25.91 10.87
CA ALA A 107 9.69 24.93 9.99
C ALA A 107 8.36 25.45 9.46
N SER A 108 8.05 25.11 8.20
CA SER A 108 6.77 25.40 7.55
C SER A 108 5.74 24.28 7.76
N ASP A 109 6.20 23.07 8.10
CA ASP A 109 5.35 21.92 8.37
C ASP A 109 5.95 20.96 9.41
N LEU A 110 5.10 20.10 9.97
CA LEU A 110 5.44 19.03 10.91
C LEU A 110 6.65 18.20 10.50
N TRP A 111 6.74 17.82 9.22
CA TRP A 111 7.80 16.93 8.73
C TRP A 111 9.15 17.63 8.73
N GLN A 112 9.18 18.94 8.46
CA GLN A 112 10.40 19.74 8.60
C GLN A 112 10.85 19.83 10.06
N VAL A 113 9.93 19.90 11.03
CA VAL A 113 10.29 19.80 12.47
C VAL A 113 10.95 18.46 12.76
N ILE A 114 10.33 17.36 12.31
CA ILE A 114 10.87 16.00 12.49
C ILE A 114 12.27 15.88 11.84
N GLU A 115 12.44 16.39 10.62
CA GLU A 115 13.71 16.33 9.89
C GLU A 115 14.81 17.12 10.59
N GLN A 116 14.50 18.30 11.12
CA GLN A 116 15.45 19.10 11.87
C GLN A 116 15.87 18.45 13.19
N ILE A 117 14.92 17.93 13.96
CA ILE A 117 15.23 17.22 15.21
C ILE A 117 16.05 15.98 14.88
N ALA A 118 15.68 15.24 13.82
CA ALA A 118 16.40 14.05 13.43
C ALA A 118 17.85 14.35 13.02
N SER A 119 18.05 15.42 12.27
CA SER A 119 19.37 15.90 11.87
C SER A 119 20.22 16.37 13.04
N LYS A 120 19.61 17.08 14.02
CA LYS A 120 20.31 17.61 15.21
C LYS A 120 20.67 16.54 16.23
N GLU A 121 19.74 15.63 16.54
CA GLU A 121 19.87 14.68 17.65
C GLU A 121 20.41 13.30 17.23
N PHE A 122 20.15 12.87 15.98
CA PHE A 122 20.52 11.52 15.51
C PHE A 122 21.64 11.51 14.46
N GLY A 123 22.31 12.65 14.25
CA GLY A 123 23.54 12.72 13.45
C GLY A 123 23.37 12.47 11.95
N GLY A 124 22.16 12.62 11.41
CA GLY A 124 21.94 12.54 9.97
C GLY A 124 20.47 12.59 9.55
N ALA A 125 20.25 12.99 8.29
CA ALA A 125 18.95 13.00 7.65
C ALA A 125 18.44 11.56 7.50
N ARG A 126 17.67 11.08 8.48
CA ARG A 126 16.84 9.89 8.30
C ARG A 126 15.93 10.14 7.10
N ASN A 127 15.65 9.11 6.32
CA ASN A 127 14.91 9.23 5.06
C ASN A 127 13.39 9.46 5.32
N VAL A 128 13.06 10.60 5.95
CA VAL A 128 11.71 11.02 6.34
C VAL A 128 10.83 11.13 5.10
N ALA A 129 11.38 11.65 4.00
CA ALA A 129 10.71 11.73 2.71
C ALA A 129 10.24 10.35 2.22
N ARG A 130 11.12 9.33 2.25
CA ARG A 130 10.76 7.95 1.89
C ARG A 130 9.62 7.41 2.75
N TYR A 131 9.72 7.54 4.07
CA TYR A 131 8.68 7.02 4.98
C TYR A 131 7.35 7.75 4.80
N ARG A 132 7.36 9.06 4.52
CA ARG A 132 6.17 9.85 4.21
C ARG A 132 5.51 9.36 2.91
N SER A 133 6.30 9.13 1.86
CA SER A 133 5.79 8.60 0.59
C SER A 133 5.20 7.20 0.76
N LEU A 134 5.89 6.30 1.48
CA LEU A 134 5.37 4.95 1.79
C LEU A 134 4.08 5.01 2.61
N SER A 135 4.04 5.89 3.62
CA SER A 135 2.84 6.03 4.45
C SER A 135 1.63 6.52 3.64
N THR A 136 1.85 7.47 2.73
CA THR A 136 0.78 8.06 1.91
C THR A 136 0.29 7.06 0.88
N SER A 137 1.20 6.52 0.05
CA SER A 137 0.87 5.52 -0.97
C SER A 137 0.25 4.26 -0.38
N GLY A 138 0.78 3.76 0.74
CA GLY A 138 0.24 2.59 1.43
C GLY A 138 -1.18 2.83 1.96
N ALA A 139 -1.46 4.01 2.51
CA ALA A 139 -2.80 4.36 2.99
C ALA A 139 -3.82 4.41 1.84
N ILE A 140 -3.43 4.95 0.67
CA ILE A 140 -4.27 5.00 -0.52
C ILE A 140 -4.61 3.59 -1.01
N VAL A 141 -3.61 2.70 -1.10
CA VAL A 141 -3.82 1.30 -1.50
C VAL A 141 -4.79 0.58 -0.57
N ILE A 142 -4.62 0.72 0.75
CA ILE A 142 -5.50 0.09 1.74
C ILE A 142 -6.92 0.68 1.67
N ALA A 143 -7.05 2.00 1.51
CA ALA A 143 -8.35 2.67 1.36
C ALA A 143 -9.09 2.22 0.09
N TRP A 144 -8.35 1.99 -1.01
CA TRP A 144 -8.92 1.48 -2.25
C TRP A 144 -9.44 0.06 -2.08
N LEU A 145 -8.66 -0.82 -1.43
CA LEU A 145 -9.08 -2.19 -1.12
C LEU A 145 -10.32 -2.21 -0.24
N ALA A 146 -10.42 -1.31 0.74
CA ALA A 146 -11.60 -1.19 1.59
C ALA A 146 -12.84 -0.78 0.78
N THR A 147 -12.70 0.23 -0.08
CA THR A 147 -13.77 0.74 -0.95
C THR A 147 -14.25 -0.33 -1.95
N LYS A 148 -13.32 -1.13 -2.48
CA LYS A 148 -13.59 -2.16 -3.50
C LYS A 148 -13.83 -3.56 -2.93
N SER A 149 -13.85 -3.72 -1.61
CA SER A 149 -13.92 -5.03 -0.92
C SER A 149 -15.10 -5.89 -1.40
N ASP A 150 -16.27 -5.29 -1.59
CA ASP A 150 -17.48 -5.93 -2.11
C ASP A 150 -17.34 -6.36 -3.57
N GLU A 151 -16.79 -5.50 -4.42
CA GLU A 151 -16.59 -5.75 -5.85
C GLU A 151 -15.55 -6.85 -6.09
N LEU A 152 -14.48 -6.84 -5.28
CA LEU A 152 -13.45 -7.87 -5.29
C LEU A 152 -14.03 -9.22 -4.87
N SER A 153 -14.86 -9.23 -3.81
CA SER A 153 -15.44 -10.46 -3.25
C SER A 153 -16.45 -11.13 -4.18
N ARG A 154 -17.23 -10.34 -4.92
CA ARG A 154 -18.22 -10.86 -5.88
C ARG A 154 -17.50 -11.38 -7.14
N GLY A 155 -17.83 -12.58 -7.59
CA GLY A 155 -17.38 -13.14 -8.88
C GLY A 155 -18.00 -12.43 -10.08
N SER A 156 -17.73 -11.14 -10.21
CA SER A 156 -18.27 -10.28 -11.24
C SER A 156 -17.41 -10.32 -12.51
N LEU A 157 -18.06 -10.39 -13.68
CA LEU A 157 -17.42 -10.24 -14.99
C LEU A 157 -17.01 -8.79 -15.30
N ARG A 158 -17.37 -7.83 -14.44
CA ARG A 158 -17.02 -6.42 -14.64
C ARG A 158 -15.50 -6.23 -14.45
N PRO A 159 -14.85 -5.31 -15.18
CA PRO A 159 -13.45 -4.96 -14.90
C PRO A 159 -13.27 -4.48 -13.45
N VAL A 160 -12.16 -4.86 -12.80
CA VAL A 160 -11.81 -4.37 -11.46
C VAL A 160 -11.35 -2.93 -11.53
N LEU A 161 -10.50 -2.64 -12.52
CA LEU A 161 -10.00 -1.30 -12.80
C LEU A 161 -10.67 -0.73 -14.05
N SER A 162 -11.21 0.47 -13.91
CA SER A 162 -11.76 1.27 -15.00
C SER A 162 -10.63 1.97 -15.76
N VAL A 163 -10.46 1.59 -17.03
CA VAL A 163 -9.46 2.19 -17.93
C VAL A 163 -9.76 3.68 -18.15
N ASP A 164 -11.04 4.05 -18.22
CA ASP A 164 -11.44 5.44 -18.43
C ASP A 164 -11.18 6.31 -17.19
N ASP A 165 -11.32 5.75 -15.98
CA ASP A 165 -11.00 6.45 -14.73
C ASP A 165 -9.48 6.67 -14.59
N ILE A 166 -8.68 5.67 -14.95
CA ILE A 166 -7.21 5.77 -15.00
C ILE A 166 -6.77 6.84 -16.01
N ARG A 167 -7.50 7.05 -17.10
CA ARG A 167 -7.19 8.09 -18.10
C ARG A 167 -7.65 9.48 -17.66
N GLY A 168 -8.77 9.58 -16.95
CA GLY A 168 -9.47 10.82 -16.64
C GLY A 168 -8.78 11.77 -15.66
N HIS A 169 -7.63 11.38 -15.09
CA HIS A 169 -6.81 12.20 -14.18
C HIS A 169 -7.65 12.97 -13.13
N VAL A 170 -8.26 12.28 -12.16
CA VAL A 170 -9.04 13.00 -11.14
C VAL A 170 -8.08 13.59 -10.10
N THR A 171 -7.84 14.91 -10.13
CA THR A 171 -7.07 15.58 -9.09
C THR A 171 -7.93 15.67 -7.83
N ARG A 172 -7.74 14.76 -6.87
CA ARG A 172 -8.40 14.83 -5.55
C ARG A 172 -7.43 15.38 -4.51
N GLY A 173 -7.94 16.24 -3.63
CA GLY A 173 -7.19 16.83 -2.51
C GLY A 173 -7.03 15.86 -1.34
N ALA A 174 -7.14 16.35 -0.10
CA ALA A 174 -6.97 15.54 1.12
C ALA A 174 -7.96 14.35 1.25
N GLU A 175 -8.97 14.24 0.39
CA GLU A 175 -9.98 13.17 0.38
C GLU A 175 -9.53 11.87 -0.33
N VAL A 176 -8.36 11.85 -0.97
CA VAL A 176 -7.87 10.65 -1.70
C VAL A 176 -7.81 9.42 -0.80
N THR A 177 -7.46 9.57 0.48
CA THR A 177 -7.38 8.44 1.43
C THR A 177 -8.75 8.01 1.98
N ALA A 178 -9.82 8.77 1.73
CA ALA A 178 -11.18 8.41 2.14
C ALA A 178 -11.91 7.59 1.07
N ALA A 179 -11.74 7.94 -0.21
CA ALA A 179 -12.34 7.24 -1.34
C ALA A 179 -11.43 7.39 -2.58
N PRO A 180 -10.36 6.60 -2.69
CA PRO A 180 -9.44 6.68 -3.83
C PRO A 180 -10.07 6.14 -5.12
N SER A 181 -9.74 6.77 -6.24
CA SER A 181 -10.07 6.31 -7.59
C SER A 181 -9.12 5.22 -8.08
N ASP A 182 -9.40 4.63 -9.24
CA ASP A 182 -8.50 3.64 -9.85
C ASP A 182 -7.20 4.32 -10.35
N TYR A 183 -7.28 5.61 -10.72
CA TYR A 183 -6.10 6.43 -11.01
C TYR A 183 -5.21 6.61 -9.76
N ASP A 184 -5.82 6.96 -8.62
CA ASP A 184 -5.10 7.17 -7.37
C ASP A 184 -4.39 5.88 -6.90
N LEU A 185 -5.04 4.73 -7.10
CA LEU A 185 -4.40 3.44 -6.85
C LEU A 185 -3.14 3.27 -7.69
N VAL A 186 -3.23 3.42 -9.02
CA VAL A 186 -2.09 3.20 -9.93
C VAL A 186 -0.93 4.13 -9.55
N LYS A 187 -1.22 5.41 -9.27
CA LYS A 187 -0.20 6.38 -8.85
C LYS A 187 0.44 6.01 -7.51
N ALA A 188 -0.36 5.61 -6.53
CA ALA A 188 0.17 5.15 -5.25
C ALA A 188 1.05 3.92 -5.40
N VAL A 189 0.70 2.97 -6.27
CA VAL A 189 1.53 1.80 -6.57
C VAL A 189 2.85 2.20 -7.23
N GLU A 190 2.82 3.06 -8.24
CA GLU A 190 4.03 3.59 -8.89
C GLU A 190 4.96 4.26 -7.87
N GLU A 191 4.42 5.16 -7.04
CA GLU A 191 5.18 5.84 -5.98
C GLU A 191 5.78 4.85 -4.97
N TRP A 192 5.00 3.85 -4.52
CA TRP A 192 5.49 2.83 -3.60
C TRP A 192 6.68 2.06 -4.20
N LEU A 193 6.58 1.65 -5.46
CA LEU A 193 7.61 0.88 -6.15
C LEU A 193 8.88 1.69 -6.39
N LEU A 194 8.74 2.96 -6.79
CA LEU A 194 9.86 3.90 -6.92
C LEU A 194 10.63 4.06 -5.61
N VAL A 195 9.91 4.20 -4.50
CA VAL A 195 10.47 4.46 -3.16
C VAL A 195 11.07 3.20 -2.51
N THR A 196 10.63 2.01 -2.95
CA THR A 196 11.17 0.72 -2.51
C THR A 196 12.33 0.21 -3.38
N GLY A 197 12.54 0.77 -4.57
CA GLY A 197 13.64 0.40 -5.47
C GLY A 197 13.49 -0.98 -6.10
N VAL A 198 12.25 -1.48 -6.22
CA VAL A 198 11.99 -2.79 -6.84
C VAL A 198 12.09 -2.64 -8.35
N SER A 199 13.01 -3.38 -8.99
CA SER A 199 13.15 -3.40 -10.45
C SER A 199 11.99 -4.13 -11.13
N ASP A 200 11.61 -3.69 -12.33
CA ASP A 200 10.46 -4.21 -13.08
C ASP A 200 10.52 -5.73 -13.33
N ASP A 201 11.71 -6.30 -13.57
CA ASP A 201 11.91 -7.75 -13.74
C ASP A 201 11.54 -8.56 -12.48
N THR A 202 11.72 -7.95 -11.31
CA THR A 202 11.38 -8.59 -10.02
C THR A 202 9.86 -8.55 -9.79
N LEU A 203 9.15 -7.59 -10.38
CA LEU A 203 7.71 -7.45 -10.22
C LEU A 203 6.94 -8.48 -11.05
N GLU A 204 7.35 -8.70 -12.30
CA GLU A 204 6.74 -9.67 -13.23
C GLU A 204 6.84 -11.12 -12.68
N SER A 205 8.00 -11.49 -12.11
CA SER A 205 8.20 -12.81 -11.50
C SER A 205 7.38 -13.03 -10.22
N ARG A 206 7.08 -11.95 -9.48
CA ARG A 206 6.28 -12.01 -8.25
C ARG A 206 4.78 -11.97 -8.51
N ALA A 207 4.32 -11.39 -9.62
CA ALA A 207 2.92 -11.38 -10.03
C ALA A 207 2.39 -12.79 -10.36
N GLN A 208 3.27 -13.70 -10.76
CA GLN A 208 2.89 -15.07 -11.15
C GLN A 208 2.53 -15.94 -9.92
N PRO A 209 1.48 -16.78 -10.02
CA PRO A 209 1.18 -17.76 -8.99
C PRO A 209 2.33 -18.78 -8.90
N ARG A 210 2.94 -18.89 -7.70
CA ARG A 210 3.96 -19.91 -7.42
C ARG A 210 3.30 -21.29 -7.39
N TRP A 211 3.17 -21.93 -8.54
CA TRP A 211 2.91 -23.36 -8.58
C TRP A 211 4.07 -24.04 -7.85
N ARG A 212 3.75 -24.79 -6.80
CA ARG A 212 4.75 -25.59 -6.08
C ARG A 212 5.34 -26.58 -7.08
N THR A 213 6.55 -26.33 -7.56
CA THR A 213 7.43 -27.34 -8.12
C THR A 213 7.64 -28.39 -7.03
N ARG A 214 6.89 -29.49 -7.09
CA ARG A 214 7.25 -30.69 -6.33
C ARG A 214 8.64 -31.13 -6.82
N PRO A 215 9.62 -31.37 -5.94
CA PRO A 215 10.87 -31.95 -6.36
C PRO A 215 10.56 -33.32 -6.99
N ARG A 216 11.00 -33.51 -8.23
CA ARG A 216 11.01 -34.82 -8.89
C ARG A 216 11.88 -35.74 -8.04
N ALA A 217 11.25 -36.72 -7.38
CA ALA A 217 11.98 -37.84 -6.83
C ALA A 217 12.65 -38.58 -7.99
N HIS A 218 13.98 -38.56 -8.01
CA HIS A 218 14.77 -39.41 -8.90
C HIS A 218 14.70 -40.85 -8.34
N LEU A 219 14.16 -41.75 -9.16
CA LEU A 219 14.42 -43.19 -9.10
C LEU A 219 15.77 -43.45 -9.77
#